data_AF-A0A1J5H5W7-F1
#
_entry.id   AF-A0A1J5H5W7-F1
#
_cell.length_a   1.000
_cell.length_b   1.000
_cell.length_c   1.000
_cell.angle_alpha   90.00
_cell.angle_beta   90.00
_cell.angle_gamma   90.00
#
_symmetry.space_group_name_H-M   'P 1'
#
loop_
_entity.id
_entity.type
_entity.pdbx_description
1 polymer ?
#
loop_
_entity_poly.entity_id
_entity_poly.type
_entity_poly.pdbx_seq_one_letter_code
_entity_poly.pdbx_strand_id
1 'polypeptide(L)'
;MAKAKSRYVCNSCGENFPQMYGKCPACSSWGSLQEEIIPVVSANSNAIATFSHLGTAKSKEKAKPRESLTLSQITDNDQARSPSGYEELDRVLGGGIVAGSLVLIGGEPGIGKSTLLLGMAQKLMSRYTTLYVCAEESAQQVKLRSQRLGILEENSDDLYLLAETDLETVLRELQSLRPKVAVIDSIQALYFANLNAAPGSVSQVRECTAALMRVAKRENISLFIVGHVTKEGAIAGPKVLEHMVDTVLYFEGDRFATHRLLRSVKNRFGATQEIGVFEMIDRGLREVSNPSELFLGNRDESVPGTATIVACEGTRPIVVELQALVSPTSYASPRRTTTGIETNRFLQILAVLEKRIGIPLSKLDAYVAAAGGLSVAEPAVDLGVAIAVAASFRDRTVDPRTVMIGEVGLGGQVRPVSQLDLRLKEAAKLGFKRAIIPTMQVMQDYGMEIIQVSKVLDAIVAALPRTKFEVATPTE
;
A
#
# COMPACT_ATOMS: atom_id res chain seq x y z
N MET A 1 -11.06 7.70 -50.57
CA MET A 1 -9.96 7.58 -49.59
C MET A 1 -10.53 7.87 -48.21
N ALA A 2 -10.51 6.91 -47.30
CA ALA A 2 -11.05 7.11 -45.95
C ALA A 2 -10.18 8.12 -45.20
N LYS A 3 -10.76 9.25 -44.78
CA LYS A 3 -10.08 10.25 -43.94
C LYS A 3 -9.61 9.58 -42.64
N ALA A 4 -8.34 9.77 -42.29
CA ALA A 4 -7.85 9.40 -40.97
C ALA A 4 -8.71 10.09 -39.90
N LYS A 5 -9.25 9.30 -38.96
CA LYS A 5 -9.97 9.84 -37.81
C LYS A 5 -8.93 10.18 -36.75
N SER A 6 -8.83 11.44 -36.36
CA SER A 6 -8.07 11.82 -35.17
C SER A 6 -8.91 11.64 -33.92
N ARG A 7 -8.24 11.30 -32.81
CA ARG A 7 -8.80 11.32 -31.46
C ARG A 7 -7.90 12.18 -30.58
N TYR A 8 -8.45 12.79 -29.55
CA TYR A 8 -7.67 13.58 -28.59
C TYR A 8 -7.59 12.84 -27.27
N VAL A 9 -6.38 12.56 -26.79
CA VAL A 9 -6.16 11.82 -25.54
C VAL A 9 -5.59 12.79 -24.51
N CYS A 10 -6.16 12.79 -23.30
CA CYS A 10 -5.64 13.62 -22.23
C CYS A 10 -4.38 12.98 -21.62
N ASN A 11 -3.23 13.65 -21.71
CA ASN A 11 -1.97 13.22 -21.10
C ASN A 11 -1.98 13.17 -19.57
N SER A 12 -2.94 13.82 -18.92
CA SER A 12 -3.04 13.82 -17.45
C SER A 12 -3.88 12.66 -16.92
N CYS A 13 -4.90 12.20 -17.65
CA CYS A 13 -5.82 11.15 -17.15
C CYS A 13 -6.06 9.97 -18.12
N GLY A 14 -5.59 10.06 -19.36
CA GLY A 14 -5.74 9.03 -20.38
C GLY A 14 -7.12 8.94 -21.04
N GLU A 15 -8.04 9.87 -20.73
CA GLU A 15 -9.40 9.88 -21.29
C GLU A 15 -9.43 10.35 -22.75
N ASN A 16 -10.31 9.76 -23.56
CA ASN A 16 -10.39 10.02 -25.00
C ASN A 16 -11.54 10.98 -25.35
N PHE A 17 -11.28 11.92 -26.25
CA PHE A 17 -12.24 12.91 -26.71
C PHE A 17 -12.26 12.99 -28.24
N PRO A 18 -13.45 13.23 -28.85
CA PRO A 18 -13.59 13.31 -30.29
C PRO A 18 -13.07 14.63 -30.89
N GLN A 19 -12.84 15.65 -30.05
CA GLN A 19 -12.38 16.98 -30.46
C GLN A 19 -11.45 17.58 -29.41
N MET A 20 -10.65 18.57 -29.81
CA MET A 20 -9.75 19.27 -28.90
C MET A 20 -10.53 20.17 -27.93
N TYR A 21 -10.17 20.11 -26.66
CA TYR A 21 -10.65 21.04 -25.63
C TYR A 21 -9.46 21.74 -24.99
N GLY A 22 -9.62 23.01 -24.60
CA GLY A 22 -8.58 23.73 -23.85
C GLY A 22 -8.38 23.19 -22.43
N LYS A 23 -9.43 22.64 -21.83
CA LYS A 23 -9.45 22.02 -20.50
C LYS A 23 -10.05 20.63 -20.61
N CYS A 24 -9.39 19.61 -20.05
CA CYS A 24 -9.89 18.24 -20.04
C CYS A 24 -11.19 18.13 -19.22
N PRO A 25 -12.30 17.67 -19.82
CA PRO A 25 -13.57 17.49 -19.10
C PRO A 25 -13.52 16.47 -17.95
N ALA A 26 -12.63 15.48 -18.01
CA ALA A 26 -12.55 14.41 -17.02
C ALA A 26 -11.69 14.79 -15.79
N CYS A 27 -10.51 15.38 -16.00
CA CYS A 27 -9.56 15.68 -14.92
C CYS A 27 -9.33 17.17 -14.68
N SER A 28 -10.02 18.05 -15.42
CA SER A 28 -9.88 19.52 -15.31
C SER A 28 -8.49 20.10 -15.63
N SER A 29 -7.57 19.30 -16.18
CA SER A 29 -6.23 19.73 -16.58
C SER A 29 -6.24 20.53 -17.88
N TRP A 30 -5.58 21.70 -17.90
CA TRP A 30 -5.48 22.59 -19.06
C TRP A 30 -4.36 22.16 -20.02
N GLY A 31 -4.58 22.31 -21.34
CA GLY A 31 -3.58 22.02 -22.37
C GLY A 31 -3.11 20.56 -22.44
N SER A 32 -3.84 19.65 -21.79
CA SER A 32 -3.44 18.25 -21.59
C SER A 32 -3.84 17.33 -22.74
N LEU A 33 -4.62 17.79 -23.72
CA LEU A 33 -5.12 16.98 -24.82
C LEU A 33 -4.14 16.95 -25.99
N GLN A 34 -3.63 15.77 -26.33
CA GLN A 34 -2.81 15.54 -27.53
C GLN A 34 -3.60 14.81 -28.61
N GLU A 35 -3.37 15.21 -29.86
CA GLU A 35 -3.97 14.56 -31.02
C GLU A 35 -3.23 13.24 -31.33
N GLU A 36 -3.94 12.13 -31.27
CA GLU A 36 -3.50 10.83 -31.78
C GLU A 36 -4.23 10.54 -33.09
N ILE A 37 -3.45 10.35 -34.16
CA ILE A 37 -3.99 9.93 -35.46
C ILE A 37 -4.21 8.42 -35.41
N ILE A 38 -5.46 7.97 -35.53
CA ILE A 38 -5.75 6.54 -35.65
C ILE A 38 -5.27 6.12 -37.04
N PRO A 39 -4.29 5.20 -37.16
CA PRO A 39 -3.93 4.68 -38.46
C PRO A 39 -5.16 3.99 -39.06
N VAL A 40 -5.56 4.43 -40.24
CA VAL A 40 -6.60 3.75 -41.01
C VAL A 40 -5.99 2.42 -41.41
N VAL A 41 -6.37 1.35 -40.70
CA VAL A 41 -6.12 -0.01 -41.18
C VAL A 41 -6.74 -0.07 -42.57
N SER A 42 -5.91 -0.21 -43.59
CA SER A 42 -6.37 -0.34 -44.96
C SER A 42 -7.38 -1.49 -45.00
N ALA A 43 -8.54 -1.21 -45.57
CA ALA A 43 -9.63 -2.16 -45.74
C ALA A 43 -9.30 -3.21 -46.82
N ASN A 44 -8.15 -3.89 -46.68
CA ASN A 44 -7.78 -5.11 -47.39
C ASN A 44 -7.71 -6.30 -46.43
N SER A 45 -8.64 -6.33 -45.47
CA SER A 45 -9.02 -7.57 -44.80
C SER A 45 -10.54 -7.69 -44.83
N ASN A 46 -11.04 -8.43 -45.83
CA ASN A 46 -12.37 -9.03 -45.83
C ASN A 46 -12.48 -10.11 -44.73
N ALA A 47 -12.22 -9.74 -43.47
CA ALA A 47 -12.28 -10.67 -42.34
C ALA A 47 -13.48 -10.42 -41.41
N ILE A 48 -14.25 -9.34 -41.60
CA ILE A 48 -15.35 -8.97 -40.68
C ILE A 48 -16.68 -8.75 -41.45
N ALA A 49 -16.83 -9.35 -42.63
CA ALA A 49 -18.08 -9.30 -43.42
C ALA A 49 -18.76 -10.68 -43.58
N THR A 50 -18.55 -11.60 -42.64
CA THR A 50 -19.08 -12.99 -42.74
C THR A 50 -20.02 -13.38 -41.60
N PHE A 51 -20.68 -12.41 -40.94
CA PHE A 51 -21.64 -12.72 -39.87
C PHE A 51 -23.12 -12.46 -40.21
N SER A 52 -23.45 -12.04 -41.44
CA SER A 52 -24.85 -11.73 -41.82
C SER A 52 -25.48 -12.63 -42.88
N HIS A 53 -24.76 -13.62 -43.45
CA HIS A 53 -25.36 -14.58 -44.39
C HIS A 53 -24.85 -16.01 -44.18
N LEU A 54 -25.44 -16.72 -43.22
CA LEU A 54 -25.48 -18.19 -43.19
C LEU A 54 -26.82 -18.67 -42.60
N GLY A 55 -27.91 -18.09 -43.10
CA GLY A 55 -29.23 -18.69 -43.02
C GLY A 55 -29.44 -19.55 -44.26
N THR A 56 -29.10 -20.85 -44.19
CA THR A 56 -29.70 -22.00 -44.90
C THR A 56 -28.74 -23.21 -44.91
N ALA A 57 -28.54 -23.84 -43.76
CA ALA A 57 -28.21 -25.26 -43.72
C ALA A 57 -28.66 -25.84 -42.38
N LYS A 58 -29.54 -26.84 -42.45
CA LYS A 58 -30.03 -27.62 -41.33
C LYS A 58 -28.85 -28.27 -40.60
N SER A 59 -28.44 -27.72 -39.47
CA SER A 59 -27.77 -28.49 -38.41
C SER A 59 -28.38 -28.08 -37.07
N LYS A 60 -29.01 -29.05 -36.38
CA LYS A 60 -29.58 -28.90 -35.04
C LYS A 60 -28.49 -28.98 -33.95
N GLU A 61 -27.27 -28.56 -34.25
CA GLU A 61 -26.22 -28.51 -33.24
C GLU A 61 -26.13 -27.10 -32.68
N LYS A 62 -26.47 -26.97 -31.38
CA LYS A 62 -26.21 -25.74 -30.64
C LYS A 62 -24.73 -25.40 -30.78
N ALA A 63 -24.43 -24.18 -31.22
CA ALA A 63 -23.06 -23.67 -31.29
C ALA A 63 -22.37 -23.91 -29.95
N LYS A 64 -21.37 -24.80 -29.93
CA LYS A 64 -20.58 -25.07 -28.73
C LYS A 64 -19.39 -24.11 -28.72
N PRO A 65 -19.04 -23.55 -27.55
CA PRO A 65 -17.79 -22.82 -27.41
C PRO A 65 -16.61 -23.70 -27.82
N ARG A 66 -15.72 -23.18 -28.67
CA ARG A 66 -14.57 -23.93 -29.21
C ARG A 66 -13.30 -23.80 -28.36
N GLU A 67 -13.13 -22.67 -27.67
CA GLU A 67 -11.95 -22.37 -26.87
C GLU A 67 -12.25 -22.10 -25.39
N SER A 68 -13.43 -21.56 -25.08
CA SER A 68 -13.79 -21.24 -23.70
C SER A 68 -14.18 -22.49 -22.92
N LEU A 69 -13.53 -22.70 -21.79
CA LEU A 69 -13.87 -23.74 -20.83
C LEU A 69 -14.90 -23.23 -19.81
N THR A 70 -15.75 -24.12 -19.31
CA THR A 70 -16.57 -23.84 -18.12
C THR A 70 -15.66 -23.71 -16.90
N LEU A 71 -16.09 -22.96 -15.87
CA LEU A 71 -15.29 -22.80 -14.64
C LEU A 71 -14.90 -24.16 -14.02
N SER A 72 -15.80 -25.14 -14.05
CA SER A 72 -15.54 -26.51 -13.56
C SER A 72 -14.50 -27.30 -14.37
N GLN A 73 -14.17 -26.86 -15.58
CA GLN A 73 -13.13 -27.46 -16.43
C GLN A 73 -11.78 -26.77 -16.27
N ILE A 74 -11.72 -25.64 -15.55
CA ILE A 74 -10.47 -24.97 -15.22
C ILE A 74 -9.91 -25.67 -13.99
N THR A 75 -8.77 -26.34 -14.15
CA THR A 75 -8.05 -26.92 -13.02
C THR A 75 -7.47 -25.82 -12.14
N ASP A 76 -7.69 -25.92 -10.83
CA ASP A 76 -6.99 -25.13 -9.82
C ASP A 76 -5.52 -25.58 -9.80
N ASN A 77 -4.71 -25.03 -10.72
CA ASN A 77 -3.27 -25.06 -10.54
C ASN A 77 -2.96 -23.99 -9.50
N ASP A 78 -2.61 -24.41 -8.29
CA ASP A 78 -1.93 -23.53 -7.34
C ASP A 78 -0.77 -22.87 -8.10
N GLN A 79 -0.88 -21.56 -8.32
CA GLN A 79 0.14 -20.83 -9.06
C GLN A 79 1.46 -21.01 -8.32
N ALA A 80 2.44 -21.61 -8.98
CA ALA A 80 3.76 -21.83 -8.38
C ALA A 80 4.34 -20.47 -7.96
N ARG A 81 4.57 -20.31 -6.65
CA ARG A 81 5.19 -19.12 -6.06
C ARG A 81 6.65 -19.39 -5.76
N SER A 82 7.51 -18.46 -6.16
CA SER A 82 8.91 -18.45 -5.77
C SER A 82 9.10 -17.48 -4.61
N PRO A 83 9.83 -17.86 -3.54
CA PRO A 83 10.18 -16.92 -2.48
C PRO A 83 11.10 -15.82 -3.05
N SER A 84 10.84 -14.56 -2.72
CA SER A 84 11.66 -13.42 -3.15
C SER A 84 12.98 -13.28 -2.38
N GLY A 85 13.10 -14.00 -1.26
CA GLY A 85 14.20 -13.87 -0.30
C GLY A 85 13.99 -12.77 0.73
N TYR A 86 12.83 -12.10 0.69
CA TYR A 86 12.32 -11.15 1.66
C TYR A 86 10.93 -11.61 2.13
N GLU A 87 10.78 -11.99 3.40
CA GLU A 87 9.50 -12.45 3.96
C GLU A 87 8.39 -11.37 3.91
N GLU A 88 8.75 -10.12 4.13
CA GLU A 88 7.86 -8.96 4.09
C GLU A 88 7.41 -8.65 2.65
N LEU A 89 8.30 -8.81 1.66
CA LEU A 89 7.94 -8.70 0.25
C LEU A 89 7.02 -9.86 -0.17
N ASP A 90 7.35 -11.09 0.26
CA ASP A 90 6.55 -12.27 -0.03
C ASP A 90 5.14 -12.13 0.56
N ARG A 91 5.01 -11.62 1.80
CA ARG A 91 3.72 -11.29 2.42
C ARG A 91 2.90 -10.33 1.56
N VAL A 92 3.50 -9.21 1.16
CA VAL A 92 2.85 -8.17 0.36
C VAL A 92 2.42 -8.69 -1.02
N LEU A 93 3.19 -9.62 -1.60
CA LEU A 93 2.85 -10.32 -2.85
C LEU A 93 1.80 -11.43 -2.68
N GLY A 94 1.39 -11.76 -1.44
CA GLY A 94 0.41 -12.81 -1.15
C GLY A 94 1.01 -14.20 -1.02
N GLY A 95 2.25 -14.30 -0.52
CA GLY A 95 2.99 -15.54 -0.28
C GLY A 95 4.16 -15.80 -1.24
N GLY A 96 4.58 -14.80 -2.02
CA GLY A 96 5.74 -14.90 -2.92
C GLY A 96 5.48 -14.49 -4.36
N ILE A 97 6.53 -14.56 -5.18
CA ILE A 97 6.55 -14.14 -6.59
C ILE A 97 5.78 -15.13 -7.45
N VAL A 98 4.76 -14.64 -8.15
CA VAL A 98 3.92 -15.44 -9.06
C VAL A 98 4.55 -15.50 -10.44
N ALA A 99 4.64 -16.70 -11.04
CA ALA A 99 5.14 -16.89 -12.39
C ALA A 99 4.27 -16.18 -13.46
N GLY A 100 4.91 -15.59 -14.48
CA GLY A 100 4.20 -14.90 -15.55
C GLY A 100 3.36 -13.71 -15.07
N SER A 101 3.75 -13.06 -13.97
CA SER A 101 3.04 -11.91 -13.41
C SER A 101 3.75 -10.60 -13.71
N LEU A 102 3.00 -9.50 -13.61
CA LEU A 102 3.52 -8.14 -13.71
C LEU A 102 3.26 -7.36 -12.43
N VAL A 103 4.33 -6.97 -11.73
CA VAL A 103 4.29 -6.23 -10.47
C VAL A 103 4.83 -4.81 -10.69
N LEU A 104 4.03 -3.80 -10.34
CA LEU A 104 4.44 -2.40 -10.33
C LEU A 104 4.86 -2.00 -8.91
N ILE A 105 6.03 -1.40 -8.76
CA ILE A 105 6.47 -0.76 -7.51
C ILE A 105 6.51 0.75 -7.71
N GLY A 106 5.52 1.43 -7.12
CA GLY A 106 5.39 2.88 -7.05
C GLY A 106 6.10 3.47 -5.82
N GLY A 107 6.48 4.73 -5.88
CA GLY A 107 6.96 5.48 -4.71
C GLY A 107 7.81 6.69 -5.06
N GLU A 108 8.08 7.56 -4.08
CA GLU A 108 8.90 8.75 -4.28
C GLU A 108 10.33 8.39 -4.76
N PRO A 109 10.97 9.26 -5.57
CA PRO A 109 12.40 9.12 -5.87
C PRO A 109 13.23 9.06 -4.58
N GLY A 110 14.19 8.14 -4.51
CA GLY A 110 15.07 7.98 -3.35
C GLY A 110 14.49 7.19 -2.17
N ILE A 111 13.23 6.73 -2.21
CA ILE A 111 12.62 5.96 -1.10
C ILE A 111 13.26 4.57 -0.89
N GLY A 112 13.92 4.02 -1.92
CA GLY A 112 14.59 2.72 -1.86
C GLY A 112 14.10 1.64 -2.84
N LYS A 113 13.25 1.97 -3.82
CA LYS A 113 12.68 1.00 -4.80
C LYS A 113 13.75 0.16 -5.51
N SER A 114 14.73 0.81 -6.14
CA SER A 114 15.84 0.14 -6.82
C SER A 114 16.69 -0.69 -5.84
N THR A 115 16.86 -0.21 -4.60
CA THR A 115 17.59 -0.94 -3.55
C THR A 115 16.88 -2.24 -3.18
N LEU A 116 15.55 -2.21 -3.03
CA LEU A 116 14.72 -3.38 -2.73
C LEU A 116 14.83 -4.41 -3.85
N LEU A 117 14.60 -3.98 -5.10
CA LEU A 117 14.58 -4.88 -6.25
C LEU A 117 15.95 -5.43 -6.61
N LEU A 118 17.02 -4.62 -6.48
CA LEU A 118 18.38 -5.09 -6.68
C LEU A 118 18.77 -6.13 -5.61
N GLY A 119 18.42 -5.87 -4.34
CA GLY A 119 18.63 -6.85 -3.27
C GLY A 119 17.82 -8.14 -3.45
N MET A 120 16.59 -8.03 -3.98
CA MET A 120 15.78 -9.19 -4.34
C MET A 120 16.45 -10.00 -5.47
N ALA A 121 16.88 -9.33 -6.55
CA ALA A 121 17.55 -9.98 -7.67
C ALA A 121 18.83 -10.72 -7.21
N GLN A 122 19.62 -10.10 -6.33
CA GLN A 122 20.80 -10.72 -5.72
C GLN A 122 20.49 -11.93 -4.83
N LYS A 123 19.33 -11.97 -4.15
CA LYS A 123 18.93 -13.16 -3.38
C LYS A 123 18.47 -14.29 -4.30
N LEU A 124 17.84 -13.94 -5.41
CA LEU A 124 17.27 -14.89 -6.38
C LEU A 124 18.31 -15.52 -7.31
N MET A 125 19.40 -14.83 -7.61
CA MET A 125 20.43 -15.30 -8.54
C MET A 125 21.05 -16.66 -8.14
N SER A 126 21.04 -17.01 -6.85
CA SER A 126 21.51 -18.32 -6.38
C SER A 126 20.64 -19.50 -6.83
N ARG A 127 19.42 -19.23 -7.31
CA ARG A 127 18.41 -20.24 -7.65
C ARG A 127 17.85 -20.10 -9.05
N TYR A 128 17.87 -18.88 -9.59
CA TYR A 128 17.21 -18.55 -10.83
C TYR A 128 18.02 -17.54 -11.63
N THR A 129 18.00 -17.68 -12.95
CA THR A 129 18.46 -16.64 -13.86
C THR A 129 17.58 -15.41 -13.71
N THR A 130 18.22 -14.26 -13.44
CA THR A 130 17.57 -12.97 -13.23
C THR A 130 18.13 -11.92 -14.17
N LEU A 131 17.26 -11.01 -14.64
CA LEU A 131 17.66 -9.88 -15.49
C LEU A 131 17.29 -8.56 -14.81
N TYR A 132 18.27 -7.70 -14.60
CA TYR A 132 18.06 -6.32 -14.16
C TYR A 132 18.30 -5.37 -15.34
N VAL A 133 17.25 -4.70 -15.78
CA VAL A 133 17.33 -3.68 -16.83
C VAL A 133 17.37 -2.31 -16.16
N CYS A 134 18.50 -1.61 -16.28
CA CYS A 134 18.67 -0.25 -15.77
C CYS A 134 18.58 0.75 -16.92
N ALA A 135 17.51 1.54 -16.94
CA ALA A 135 17.27 2.56 -17.95
C ALA A 135 17.69 3.96 -17.48
N GLU A 136 17.84 4.17 -16.16
CA GLU A 136 18.21 5.48 -15.57
C GLU A 136 19.68 5.56 -15.12
N GLU A 137 20.27 4.44 -14.70
CA GLU A 137 21.63 4.39 -14.14
C GLU A 137 22.58 3.61 -15.06
N SER A 138 23.88 3.95 -15.02
CA SER A 138 24.90 3.18 -15.73
C SER A 138 25.16 1.82 -15.06
N ALA A 139 25.60 0.86 -15.85
CA ALA A 139 25.93 -0.48 -15.35
C ALA A 139 26.98 -0.45 -14.21
N GLN A 140 27.96 0.46 -14.29
CA GLN A 140 28.97 0.63 -13.24
C GLN A 140 28.36 1.13 -11.92
N GLN A 141 27.40 2.06 -11.98
CA GLN A 141 26.72 2.57 -10.78
C GLN A 141 25.90 1.49 -10.09
N VAL A 142 25.15 0.69 -10.86
CA VAL A 142 24.38 -0.44 -10.32
C VAL A 142 25.31 -1.47 -9.69
N LYS A 143 26.45 -1.78 -10.32
CA LYS A 143 27.46 -2.69 -9.76
C LYS A 143 28.05 -2.20 -8.43
N LEU A 144 28.33 -0.90 -8.31
CA LEU A 144 28.82 -0.34 -7.04
C LEU A 144 27.77 -0.44 -5.93
N ARG A 145 26.49 -0.24 -6.25
CA ARG A 145 25.39 -0.41 -5.29
C ARG A 145 25.22 -1.88 -4.88
N SER A 146 25.28 -2.80 -5.84
CA SER A 146 25.14 -4.23 -5.59
C SER A 146 26.28 -4.77 -4.70
N GLN A 147 27.50 -4.23 -4.82
CA GLN A 147 28.61 -4.52 -3.90
C GLN A 147 28.32 -4.09 -2.46
N ARG A 148 27.72 -2.91 -2.25
CA ARG A 148 27.38 -2.41 -0.90
C ARG A 148 26.31 -3.23 -0.20
N LEU A 149 25.40 -3.84 -0.96
CA LEU A 149 24.38 -4.75 -0.44
C LEU A 149 25.00 -6.05 0.14
N GLY A 150 26.28 -6.33 -0.13
CA GLY A 150 27.06 -7.33 0.59
C GLY A 150 26.79 -8.78 0.19
N ILE A 151 26.20 -9.01 -1.00
CA ILE A 151 25.75 -10.35 -1.46
C ILE A 151 26.49 -10.81 -2.73
N LEU A 152 27.47 -10.06 -3.24
CA LEU A 152 28.35 -10.57 -4.31
C LEU A 152 29.36 -11.55 -3.71
N GLU A 153 28.87 -12.75 -3.37
CA GLU A 153 29.72 -13.93 -3.26
C GLU A 153 30.23 -14.32 -4.67
N GLU A 154 31.28 -15.13 -4.71
CA GLU A 154 32.04 -15.53 -5.91
C GLU A 154 31.20 -16.22 -7.01
N ASN A 155 29.90 -16.50 -6.76
CA ASN A 155 28.96 -17.08 -7.72
C ASN A 155 28.00 -16.03 -8.28
N SER A 156 28.54 -15.07 -9.02
CA SER A 156 27.78 -13.94 -9.58
C SER A 156 27.00 -14.23 -10.87
N ASP A 157 26.98 -15.49 -11.33
CA ASP A 157 26.85 -15.79 -12.76
C ASP A 157 25.41 -15.70 -13.32
N ASP A 158 24.40 -15.70 -12.46
CA ASP A 158 22.98 -15.75 -12.85
C ASP A 158 22.23 -14.41 -12.70
N LEU A 159 22.94 -13.31 -12.39
CA LEU A 159 22.38 -11.95 -12.40
C LEU A 159 22.90 -11.17 -13.62
N TYR A 160 22.05 -11.05 -14.63
CA TYR A 160 22.33 -10.31 -15.85
C TYR A 160 21.95 -8.83 -15.66
N LEU A 161 22.81 -7.91 -16.10
CA LEU A 161 22.56 -6.48 -16.06
C LEU A 161 22.54 -5.93 -17.49
N LEU A 162 21.43 -5.31 -17.87
CA LEU A 162 21.26 -4.68 -19.17
C LEU A 162 21.03 -3.18 -18.99
N ALA A 163 22.00 -2.36 -19.41
CA ALA A 163 21.84 -0.91 -19.42
C ALA A 163 21.24 -0.49 -20.77
N GLU A 164 19.90 -0.50 -20.87
CA GLU A 164 19.19 -0.14 -22.10
C GLU A 164 17.94 0.68 -21.86
N THR A 165 17.61 1.50 -22.86
CA THR A 165 16.40 2.34 -22.87
C THR A 165 15.45 2.00 -24.03
N ASP A 166 15.96 1.35 -25.08
CA ASP A 166 15.13 0.91 -26.22
C ASP A 166 14.31 -0.34 -25.86
N LEU A 167 12.98 -0.21 -25.90
CA LEU A 167 12.06 -1.28 -25.53
C LEU A 167 12.23 -2.51 -26.44
N GLU A 168 12.46 -2.33 -27.75
CA GLU A 168 12.57 -3.46 -28.68
C GLU A 168 13.78 -4.35 -28.35
N THR A 169 14.89 -3.74 -27.94
CA THR A 169 16.08 -4.44 -27.45
C THR A 169 15.80 -5.18 -26.15
N VAL A 170 15.13 -4.54 -25.19
CA VAL A 170 14.73 -5.17 -23.92
C VAL A 170 13.80 -6.37 -24.15
N LEU A 171 12.81 -6.25 -25.05
CA LEU A 171 11.87 -7.34 -25.35
C LEU A 171 12.56 -8.53 -26.02
N ARG A 172 13.54 -8.26 -26.91
CA ARG A 172 14.36 -9.33 -27.53
C ARG A 172 15.18 -10.06 -26.48
N GLU A 173 15.78 -9.33 -25.54
CA GLU A 173 16.57 -9.94 -24.47
C GLU A 173 15.73 -10.79 -23.53
N LEU A 174 14.53 -10.33 -23.17
CA LEU A 174 13.58 -11.12 -22.36
C LEU A 174 13.19 -12.44 -23.06
N GLN A 175 13.05 -12.42 -24.38
CA GLN A 175 12.69 -13.60 -25.18
C GLN A 175 13.86 -14.56 -25.41
N SER A 176 15.09 -14.05 -25.51
CA SER A 176 16.30 -14.87 -25.69
C SER A 176 16.76 -15.51 -24.39
N LEU A 177 16.91 -14.69 -23.34
CA LEU A 177 17.43 -15.12 -22.04
C LEU A 177 16.40 -15.90 -21.24
N ARG A 178 15.10 -15.59 -21.42
CA ARG A 178 13.97 -16.18 -20.66
C ARG A 178 14.23 -16.27 -19.15
N PRO A 179 14.61 -15.14 -18.50
CA PRO A 179 14.90 -15.15 -17.08
C PRO A 179 13.65 -15.55 -16.29
N LYS A 180 13.83 -16.17 -15.13
CA LYS A 180 12.69 -16.48 -14.26
C LYS A 180 12.07 -15.20 -13.70
N VAL A 181 12.92 -14.24 -13.35
CA VAL A 181 12.54 -12.93 -12.81
C VAL A 181 13.28 -11.84 -13.56
N ALA A 182 12.58 -10.80 -13.98
CA ALA A 182 13.17 -9.61 -14.57
C ALA A 182 12.72 -8.34 -13.86
N VAL A 183 13.60 -7.35 -13.77
CA VAL A 183 13.36 -6.04 -13.18
C VAL A 183 13.60 -4.96 -14.23
N ILE A 184 12.67 -4.01 -14.36
CA ILE A 184 12.79 -2.82 -15.21
C ILE A 184 12.84 -1.58 -14.32
N ASP A 185 14.00 -0.93 -14.26
CA ASP A 185 14.26 0.25 -13.42
C ASP A 185 14.76 1.43 -14.29
N SER A 186 13.91 2.32 -14.79
CA SER A 186 12.46 2.45 -14.55
C SER A 186 11.66 2.47 -15.86
N ILE A 187 10.34 2.31 -15.77
CA ILE A 187 9.46 2.35 -16.96
C ILE A 187 9.43 3.72 -17.64
N GLN A 188 9.67 4.80 -16.89
CA GLN A 188 9.65 6.15 -17.44
C GLN A 188 10.80 6.41 -18.41
N ALA A 189 11.91 5.70 -18.25
CA ALA A 189 13.10 5.85 -19.09
C ALA A 189 13.07 4.97 -20.35
N LEU A 190 12.09 4.05 -20.48
CA LEU A 190 11.94 3.26 -21.70
C LEU A 190 11.33 4.08 -22.84
N TYR A 191 11.79 3.78 -24.05
CA TYR A 191 11.33 4.38 -25.28
C TYR A 191 10.92 3.32 -26.30
N PHE A 192 9.76 3.51 -26.92
CA PHE A 192 9.30 2.72 -28.04
C PHE A 192 9.25 3.57 -29.32
N ALA A 193 10.14 3.27 -30.27
CA ALA A 193 10.33 4.05 -31.49
C ALA A 193 9.08 4.12 -32.38
N ASN A 194 8.25 3.07 -32.37
CA ASN A 194 7.04 3.00 -33.20
C ASN A 194 5.90 3.90 -32.71
N LEU A 195 6.07 4.56 -31.56
CA LEU A 195 5.09 5.48 -30.99
C LEU A 195 5.62 6.92 -31.10
N ASN A 196 4.87 7.79 -31.79
CA ASN A 196 5.18 9.22 -31.91
C ASN A 196 4.86 9.99 -30.60
N ALA A 197 5.49 9.60 -29.50
CA ALA A 197 5.43 10.32 -28.23
C ALA A 197 6.78 10.27 -27.51
N ALA A 198 7.07 11.33 -26.75
CA ALA A 198 8.33 11.45 -26.03
C ALA A 198 8.46 10.38 -24.91
N PRO A 199 9.67 9.87 -24.62
CA PRO A 199 9.93 9.03 -23.46
C PRO A 199 9.37 9.63 -22.17
N GLY A 200 8.87 8.79 -21.27
CA GLY A 200 8.22 9.21 -20.03
C GLY A 200 6.83 9.83 -20.19
N SER A 201 6.33 10.03 -21.42
CA SER A 201 4.92 10.39 -21.64
C SER A 201 3.98 9.24 -21.22
N VAL A 202 2.74 9.58 -20.88
CA VAL A 202 1.75 8.58 -20.47
C VAL A 202 1.50 7.54 -21.56
N SER A 203 1.42 7.95 -22.83
CA SER A 203 1.23 7.01 -23.94
C SER A 203 2.42 6.05 -24.11
N GLN A 204 3.67 6.55 -24.03
CA GLN A 204 4.87 5.69 -24.04
C GLN A 204 4.84 4.67 -22.91
N VAL A 205 4.63 5.13 -21.67
CA VAL A 205 4.66 4.30 -20.47
C VAL A 205 3.58 3.20 -20.51
N ARG A 206 2.37 3.54 -20.96
CA ARG A 206 1.27 2.56 -21.13
C ARG A 206 1.60 1.50 -22.19
N GLU A 207 2.08 1.92 -23.35
CA GLU A 207 2.37 0.99 -24.44
C GLU A 207 3.55 0.07 -24.10
N CYS A 208 4.61 0.61 -23.51
CA CYS A 208 5.74 -0.17 -23.01
C CYS A 208 5.26 -1.22 -21.99
N THR A 209 4.42 -0.82 -21.03
CA THR A 209 3.88 -1.74 -20.01
C THR A 209 3.02 -2.84 -20.64
N ALA A 210 2.20 -2.51 -21.63
CA ALA A 210 1.38 -3.50 -22.34
C ALA A 210 2.21 -4.52 -23.12
N ALA A 211 3.26 -4.07 -23.81
CA ALA A 211 4.18 -4.94 -24.53
C ALA A 211 4.95 -5.88 -23.57
N LEU A 212 5.46 -5.32 -22.47
CA LEU A 212 6.13 -6.07 -21.40
C LEU A 212 5.20 -7.12 -20.78
N MET A 213 3.95 -6.76 -20.45
CA MET A 213 2.94 -7.69 -19.92
C MET A 213 2.70 -8.88 -20.86
N ARG A 214 2.65 -8.62 -22.18
CA ARG A 214 2.44 -9.67 -23.19
C ARG A 214 3.59 -10.67 -23.22
N VAL A 215 4.83 -10.18 -23.15
CA VAL A 215 6.02 -11.04 -23.10
C VAL A 215 6.09 -11.81 -21.78
N ALA A 216 5.83 -11.14 -20.65
CA ALA A 216 5.82 -11.77 -19.33
C ALA A 216 4.84 -12.95 -19.25
N LYS A 217 3.61 -12.78 -19.74
CA LYS A 217 2.60 -13.86 -19.78
C LYS A 217 2.96 -14.98 -20.76
N ARG A 218 3.47 -14.63 -21.94
CA ARG A 218 3.79 -15.61 -23.00
C ARG A 218 4.98 -16.49 -22.63
N GLU A 219 6.05 -15.89 -22.11
CA GLU A 219 7.29 -16.58 -21.76
C GLU A 219 7.32 -17.02 -20.28
N ASN A 220 6.23 -16.79 -19.53
CA ASN A 220 6.07 -17.12 -18.11
C ASN A 220 7.14 -16.49 -17.18
N ILE A 221 7.52 -15.25 -17.48
CA ILE A 221 8.51 -14.46 -16.75
C ILE A 221 7.80 -13.64 -15.67
N SER A 222 8.32 -13.63 -14.43
CA SER A 222 7.86 -12.71 -13.38
C SER A 222 8.55 -11.36 -13.54
N LEU A 223 7.79 -10.33 -13.93
CA LEU A 223 8.34 -9.02 -14.26
C LEU A 223 8.00 -7.99 -13.18
N PHE A 224 9.02 -7.29 -12.68
CA PHE A 224 8.89 -6.15 -11.77
C PHE A 224 9.21 -4.86 -12.53
N ILE A 225 8.36 -3.86 -12.38
CA ILE A 225 8.52 -2.56 -13.01
C ILE A 225 8.58 -1.48 -11.93
N VAL A 226 9.57 -0.61 -11.99
CA VAL A 226 9.66 0.58 -11.14
C VAL A 226 8.91 1.74 -11.80
N GLY A 227 8.01 2.36 -11.04
CA GLY A 227 7.33 3.61 -11.42
C GLY A 227 7.58 4.71 -10.39
N HIS A 228 8.20 5.82 -10.82
CA HIS A 228 8.33 7.01 -9.98
C HIS A 228 7.00 7.76 -9.79
N VAL A 229 6.70 8.18 -8.54
CA VAL A 229 5.63 9.14 -8.25
C VAL A 229 6.22 10.55 -8.22
N THR A 230 5.68 11.46 -9.01
CA THR A 230 6.06 12.88 -8.98
C THR A 230 5.29 13.62 -7.86
N LYS A 231 5.90 14.66 -7.27
CA LYS A 231 5.35 15.43 -6.13
C LYS A 231 3.98 16.07 -6.39
N GLU A 232 3.58 16.23 -7.65
CA GLU A 232 2.32 16.84 -8.07
C GLU A 232 1.29 15.81 -8.56
N GLY A 233 1.63 14.50 -8.56
CA GLY A 233 0.77 13.43 -9.03
C GLY A 233 0.41 13.48 -10.53
N ALA A 234 0.98 14.41 -11.30
CA ALA A 234 0.42 14.84 -12.59
C ALA A 234 1.26 14.51 -13.84
N ILE A 235 2.41 13.83 -13.74
CA ILE A 235 3.12 13.35 -14.93
C ILE A 235 3.49 11.88 -14.77
N ALA A 236 2.85 11.05 -15.60
CA ALA A 236 3.03 9.61 -15.73
C ALA A 236 3.16 8.86 -14.40
N GLY A 237 2.25 9.15 -13.47
CA GLY A 237 2.21 8.48 -12.17
C GLY A 237 1.83 7.00 -12.30
N PRO A 238 2.24 6.15 -11.33
CA PRO A 238 1.88 4.74 -11.26
C PRO A 238 0.38 4.48 -11.39
N LYS A 239 -0.47 5.44 -10.97
CA LYS A 239 -1.94 5.40 -11.10
C LYS A 239 -2.45 5.05 -12.49
N VAL A 240 -1.77 5.50 -13.55
CA VAL A 240 -2.20 5.16 -14.92
C VAL A 240 -1.93 3.68 -15.25
N LEU A 241 -0.88 3.11 -14.65
CA LEU A 241 -0.48 1.73 -14.84
C LEU A 241 -1.20 0.76 -13.89
N GLU A 242 -1.79 1.25 -12.79
CA GLU A 242 -2.42 0.41 -11.76
C GLU A 242 -3.44 -0.58 -12.34
N HIS A 243 -4.22 -0.18 -13.34
CA HIS A 243 -5.21 -1.05 -13.97
C HIS A 243 -4.60 -2.07 -14.92
N MET A 244 -3.42 -1.79 -15.48
CA MET A 244 -2.75 -2.58 -16.52
C MET A 244 -1.92 -3.74 -15.96
N VAL A 245 -1.44 -3.63 -14.72
CA VAL A 245 -0.58 -4.63 -14.07
C VAL A 245 -1.38 -5.62 -13.22
N ASP A 246 -0.78 -6.74 -12.83
CA ASP A 246 -1.45 -7.73 -11.97
C ASP A 246 -1.41 -7.31 -10.49
N THR A 247 -0.27 -6.79 -10.04
CA THR A 247 -0.04 -6.34 -8.67
C THR A 247 0.56 -4.95 -8.63
N VAL A 248 0.09 -4.10 -7.71
CA VAL A 248 0.56 -2.73 -7.46
C VAL A 248 0.99 -2.61 -6.02
N LEU A 249 2.27 -2.29 -5.82
CA LEU A 249 2.86 -2.02 -4.53
C LEU A 249 3.30 -0.56 -4.46
N TYR A 250 3.06 0.11 -3.35
CA TYR A 250 3.59 1.43 -3.06
C TYR A 250 4.63 1.36 -1.97
N PHE A 251 5.79 1.93 -2.22
CA PHE A 251 6.84 2.09 -1.23
C PHE A 251 6.79 3.52 -0.69
N GLU A 252 6.39 3.61 0.58
CA GLU A 252 6.08 4.83 1.31
C GLU A 252 7.03 4.98 2.49
N GLY A 253 7.21 6.22 2.96
CA GLY A 253 7.97 6.49 4.16
C GLY A 253 8.25 7.97 4.31
N ASP A 254 8.15 8.47 5.54
CA ASP A 254 8.53 9.83 5.85
C ASP A 254 10.06 9.96 5.74
N ARG A 255 10.52 11.11 5.26
CA ARG A 255 11.95 11.43 5.14
C ARG A 255 12.67 11.39 6.49
N PHE A 256 11.94 11.69 7.56
CA PHE A 256 12.47 11.69 8.92
C PHE A 256 12.30 10.36 9.66
N ALA A 257 11.47 9.45 9.14
CA ALA A 257 11.35 8.10 9.66
C ALA A 257 12.50 7.22 9.13
N THR A 258 13.05 6.36 9.99
CA THR A 258 14.07 5.36 9.60
C THR A 258 13.45 4.19 8.83
N HIS A 259 12.17 3.93 9.04
CA HIS A 259 11.43 2.85 8.40
C HIS A 259 10.72 3.29 7.11
N ARG A 260 10.40 2.29 6.30
CA ARG A 260 9.76 2.38 4.98
C ARG A 260 8.67 1.30 4.93
N LEU A 261 7.50 1.67 4.45
CA LEU A 261 6.32 0.81 4.37
C LEU A 261 6.08 0.42 2.92
N LEU A 262 6.08 -0.87 2.62
CA LEU A 262 5.70 -1.40 1.33
C LEU A 262 4.25 -1.88 1.41
N ARG A 263 3.33 -1.23 0.71
CA ARG A 263 1.89 -1.46 0.80
C ARG A 263 1.33 -2.04 -0.49
N SER A 264 0.53 -3.09 -0.40
CA SER A 264 -0.25 -3.63 -1.53
C SER A 264 -1.52 -2.82 -1.75
N VAL A 265 -1.68 -2.22 -2.92
CA VAL A 265 -2.91 -1.49 -3.31
C VAL A 265 -3.79 -2.33 -4.23
N LYS A 266 -3.17 -3.13 -5.10
CA LYS A 266 -3.85 -4.09 -5.96
C LYS A 266 -3.06 -5.38 -5.95
N ASN A 267 -3.71 -6.51 -5.71
CA ASN A 267 -3.08 -7.81 -5.82
C ASN A 267 -4.08 -8.81 -6.36
N ARG A 268 -3.86 -9.30 -7.59
CA ARG A 268 -4.71 -10.35 -8.19
C ARG A 268 -4.44 -11.73 -7.61
N PHE A 269 -3.36 -11.87 -6.86
CA PHE A 269 -2.86 -13.15 -6.35
C PHE A 269 -2.82 -13.20 -4.82
N GLY A 270 -3.40 -12.23 -4.12
CA GLY A 270 -3.31 -12.16 -2.67
C GLY A 270 -4.22 -11.08 -2.11
N ALA A 271 -4.17 -10.89 -0.79
CA ALA A 271 -4.90 -9.81 -0.14
C ALA A 271 -4.37 -8.44 -0.60
N THR A 272 -5.29 -7.49 -0.75
CA THR A 272 -4.95 -6.07 -0.81
C THR A 272 -4.72 -5.54 0.59
N GLN A 273 -4.02 -4.41 0.71
CA GLN A 273 -3.73 -3.71 1.97
C GLN A 273 -2.73 -4.40 2.91
N GLU A 274 -2.10 -5.50 2.50
CA GLU A 274 -0.93 -6.04 3.20
C GLU A 274 0.22 -5.02 3.23
N ILE A 275 0.94 -4.98 4.35
CA ILE A 275 2.11 -4.13 4.55
C ILE A 275 3.34 -4.98 4.85
N GLY A 276 4.45 -4.63 4.20
CA GLY A 276 5.81 -5.02 4.54
C GLY A 276 6.55 -3.84 5.17
N VAL A 277 7.29 -4.05 6.25
CA VAL A 277 8.05 -2.98 6.92
C VAL A 277 9.54 -3.23 6.74
N PHE A 278 10.23 -2.19 6.25
CA PHE A 278 11.65 -2.20 6.00
C PHE A 278 12.33 -1.04 6.71
N GLU A 279 13.61 -1.19 7.01
CA GLU A 279 14.45 -0.12 7.56
C GLU A 279 15.66 0.08 6.63
N MET A 280 15.98 1.34 6.34
CA MET A 280 17.15 1.66 5.52
C MET A 280 18.39 1.69 6.41
N ILE A 281 19.32 0.76 6.19
CA ILE A 281 20.61 0.67 6.86
C ILE A 281 21.76 0.83 5.85
N ASP A 282 23.00 0.92 6.33
CA ASP A 282 24.18 1.13 5.47
C ASP A 282 24.33 0.06 4.37
N ARG A 283 23.88 -1.17 4.65
CA ARG A 283 23.93 -2.32 3.73
C ARG A 283 22.65 -2.50 2.90
N GLY A 284 21.76 -1.50 2.85
CA GLY A 284 20.52 -1.54 2.08
C GLY A 284 19.26 -1.64 2.95
N LEU A 285 18.26 -2.37 2.47
CA LEU A 285 16.98 -2.49 3.18
C LEU A 285 16.96 -3.77 4.04
N ARG A 286 16.68 -3.60 5.33
CA ARG A 286 16.47 -4.68 6.30
C ARG A 286 14.99 -4.86 6.58
N GLU A 287 14.52 -6.11 6.62
CA GLU A 287 13.14 -6.42 7.00
C GLU A 287 12.92 -6.26 8.50
N VAL A 288 11.78 -5.69 8.86
CA VAL A 288 11.34 -5.56 10.24
C VAL A 288 10.22 -6.57 10.47
N SER A 289 10.57 -7.70 11.09
CA SER A 289 9.64 -8.80 11.36
C SER A 289 8.59 -8.43 12.41
N ASN A 290 8.96 -7.61 13.40
CA ASN A 290 8.06 -7.12 14.44
C ASN A 290 7.87 -5.59 14.36
N PRO A 291 6.95 -5.10 13.53
CA PRO A 291 6.75 -3.66 13.32
C PRO A 291 6.22 -2.97 14.58
N SER A 292 5.51 -3.69 15.45
CA SER A 292 4.95 -3.15 16.68
C SER A 292 6.03 -2.57 17.61
N GLU A 293 7.26 -3.09 17.58
CA GLU A 293 8.38 -2.52 18.36
C GLU A 293 8.79 -1.12 17.89
N LEU A 294 8.54 -0.76 16.62
CA LEU A 294 8.84 0.57 16.10
C LEU A 294 7.80 1.62 16.49
N PHE A 295 6.56 1.21 16.73
CA PHE A 295 5.41 2.10 16.96
C PHE A 295 4.95 2.14 18.42
N LEU A 296 5.61 1.36 19.28
CA LEU A 296 5.45 1.39 20.72
C LEU A 296 6.48 2.32 21.34
N GLY A 297 6.03 3.25 22.20
CA GLY A 297 6.91 4.03 23.04
C GLY A 297 7.57 3.17 24.13
N ASN A 298 8.40 3.82 24.96
CA ASN A 298 8.99 3.17 26.12
C ASN A 298 7.88 2.78 27.12
N ARG A 299 7.60 1.48 27.25
CA ARG A 299 6.53 0.96 28.13
C ARG A 299 6.78 1.24 29.62
N ASP A 300 8.01 1.60 29.99
CA ASP A 300 8.38 1.93 31.37
C ASP A 300 8.11 3.41 31.71
N GLU A 301 7.82 4.25 30.73
CA GLU A 301 7.52 5.67 30.92
C GLU A 301 6.01 5.92 30.83
N SER A 302 5.36 6.12 31.98
CA SER A 302 3.92 6.35 32.05
C SER A 302 3.63 7.86 31.93
N VAL A 303 3.22 8.30 30.75
CA VAL A 303 2.94 9.71 30.45
C VAL A 303 1.43 9.96 30.33
N PRO A 304 0.88 11.03 30.94
CA PRO A 304 -0.52 11.41 30.76
C PRO A 304 -0.87 11.62 29.29
N GLY A 305 -2.09 11.24 28.91
CA GLY A 305 -2.55 11.41 27.54
C GLY A 305 -2.05 10.37 26.54
N THR A 306 -1.44 9.28 27.02
CA THR A 306 -1.06 8.14 26.18
C THR A 306 -2.13 7.04 26.21
N ALA A 307 -2.32 6.36 25.08
CA ALA A 307 -3.19 5.19 24.97
C ALA A 307 -2.66 4.25 23.90
N THR A 308 -2.72 2.94 24.14
CA THR A 308 -2.27 1.94 23.15
C THR A 308 -3.46 1.31 22.43
N ILE A 309 -3.39 1.26 21.11
CA ILE A 309 -4.39 0.62 20.25
C ILE A 309 -3.75 -0.49 19.42
N VAL A 310 -4.57 -1.38 18.89
CA VAL A 310 -4.15 -2.32 17.84
C VAL A 310 -4.85 -1.92 16.56
N ALA A 311 -4.08 -1.40 15.61
CA ALA A 311 -4.55 -1.08 14.27
C ALA A 311 -4.45 -2.30 13.35
N CYS A 312 -5.25 -2.38 12.30
CA CYS A 312 -5.14 -3.36 11.23
C CYS A 312 -4.88 -2.64 9.91
N GLU A 313 -3.78 -2.99 9.27
CA GLU A 313 -3.48 -2.61 7.90
C GLU A 313 -3.62 -3.85 7.01
N GLY A 314 -4.75 -3.95 6.30
CA GLY A 314 -5.15 -5.19 5.62
C GLY A 314 -5.47 -6.29 6.62
N THR A 315 -4.66 -7.35 6.65
CA THR A 315 -4.76 -8.41 7.68
C THR A 315 -3.65 -8.33 8.74
N ARG A 316 -2.75 -7.35 8.65
CA ARG A 316 -1.63 -7.21 9.58
C ARG A 316 -2.03 -6.35 10.78
N PRO A 317 -2.16 -6.92 11.99
CA PRO A 317 -2.31 -6.13 13.20
C PRO A 317 -0.97 -5.44 13.55
N ILE A 318 -1.04 -4.15 13.86
CA ILE A 318 0.09 -3.32 14.26
C ILE A 318 -0.32 -2.60 15.55
N VAL A 319 0.46 -2.77 16.61
CA VAL A 319 0.21 -2.05 17.86
C VAL A 319 0.81 -0.66 17.77
N VAL A 320 0.01 0.36 18.10
CA VAL A 320 0.37 1.77 17.95
C VAL A 320 0.06 2.52 19.24
N GLU A 321 1.01 3.32 19.69
CA GLU A 321 0.78 4.29 20.76
C GLU A 321 0.16 5.57 20.19
N LEU A 322 -0.93 6.03 20.82
CA LEU A 322 -1.55 7.31 20.58
C LEU A 322 -1.18 8.27 21.70
N GLN A 323 -0.88 9.51 21.33
CA GLN A 323 -0.53 10.58 22.24
C GLN A 323 -1.50 11.74 22.06
N ALA A 324 -2.07 12.23 23.15
CA ALA A 324 -2.96 13.38 23.16
C ALA A 324 -2.45 14.44 24.14
N LEU A 325 -2.52 15.69 23.72
CA LEU A 325 -2.22 16.86 24.55
C LEU A 325 -3.42 17.79 24.54
N VAL A 326 -4.05 17.96 25.69
CA VAL A 326 -5.18 18.87 25.90
C VAL A 326 -4.73 20.00 26.82
N SER A 327 -4.82 21.24 26.37
CA SER A 327 -4.34 22.41 27.11
C SER A 327 -5.30 23.60 26.97
N PRO A 328 -5.43 24.48 27.98
CA PRO A 328 -6.18 25.72 27.83
C PRO A 328 -5.75 26.53 26.61
N THR A 329 -6.70 26.98 25.80
CA THR A 329 -6.39 27.83 24.65
C THR A 329 -6.21 29.28 25.09
N SER A 330 -5.21 29.95 24.52
CA SER A 330 -5.06 31.42 24.63
C SER A 330 -5.64 32.16 23.42
N TYR A 331 -6.19 31.43 22.44
CA TYR A 331 -6.76 31.97 21.21
C TYR A 331 -8.28 32.13 21.31
N ALA A 332 -8.86 32.93 20.40
CA ALA A 332 -10.30 33.08 20.28
C ALA A 332 -10.99 31.76 19.87
N SER A 333 -10.30 30.91 19.09
CA SER A 333 -10.74 29.58 18.71
C SER A 333 -9.70 28.53 19.12
N PRO A 334 -10.12 27.43 19.77
CA PRO A 334 -9.18 26.37 20.13
C PRO A 334 -8.60 25.66 18.90
N ARG A 335 -7.34 25.28 19.00
CA ARG A 335 -6.63 24.49 17.99
C ARG A 335 -7.00 23.02 18.09
N ARG A 336 -7.16 22.38 16.95
CA ARG A 336 -7.43 20.95 16.82
C ARG A 336 -6.52 20.39 15.74
N THR A 337 -5.48 19.70 16.14
CA THR A 337 -4.40 19.26 15.23
C THR A 337 -4.21 17.77 15.36
N THR A 338 -4.09 17.09 14.23
CA THR A 338 -3.88 15.64 14.17
C THR A 338 -2.59 15.32 13.41
N THR A 339 -1.92 14.25 13.79
CA THR A 339 -0.79 13.66 13.06
C THR A 339 -0.97 12.14 13.01
N GLY A 340 -1.09 11.57 11.82
CA GLY A 340 -1.38 10.15 11.64
C GLY A 340 -2.82 9.71 12.00
N ILE A 341 -3.71 10.65 12.33
CA ILE A 341 -5.14 10.39 12.61
C ILE A 341 -6.01 11.29 11.73
N GLU A 342 -7.09 10.73 11.19
CA GLU A 342 -8.02 11.46 10.32
C GLU A 342 -8.76 12.57 11.09
N THR A 343 -8.68 13.80 10.58
CA THR A 343 -9.12 14.98 11.31
C THR A 343 -10.62 14.99 11.60
N ASN A 344 -11.50 14.57 10.68
CA ASN A 344 -12.94 14.62 10.94
C ASN A 344 -13.36 13.61 12.01
N ARG A 345 -12.78 12.41 12.00
CA ARG A 345 -12.93 11.40 13.06
C ARG A 345 -12.50 11.96 14.42
N PHE A 346 -11.35 12.63 14.50
CA PHE A 346 -10.92 13.28 15.74
C PHE A 346 -11.95 14.32 16.23
N LEU A 347 -12.46 15.18 15.34
CA LEU A 347 -13.49 16.17 15.69
C LEU A 347 -14.78 15.52 16.23
N GLN A 348 -15.21 14.40 15.64
CA GLN A 348 -16.38 13.65 16.10
C GLN A 348 -16.15 13.07 17.51
N ILE A 349 -14.98 12.51 17.78
CA ILE A 349 -14.62 11.97 19.10
C ILE A 349 -14.64 13.06 20.16
N LEU A 350 -14.05 14.24 19.87
CA LEU A 350 -14.10 15.39 20.78
C LEU A 350 -15.55 15.81 21.08
N ALA A 351 -16.41 15.87 20.05
CA ALA A 351 -17.83 16.20 20.23
C ALA A 351 -18.58 15.18 21.09
N VAL A 352 -18.27 13.88 20.97
CA VAL A 352 -18.83 12.83 21.82
C VAL A 352 -18.37 12.97 23.26
N LEU A 353 -17.08 13.20 23.50
CA LEU A 353 -16.53 13.43 24.84
C LEU A 353 -17.17 14.66 25.51
N GLU A 354 -17.34 15.75 24.76
CA GLU A 354 -17.97 16.96 25.31
C GLU A 354 -19.46 16.75 25.60
N LYS A 355 -20.23 16.22 24.64
CA LYS A 355 -21.69 16.12 24.77
C LYS A 355 -22.16 14.98 25.66
N ARG A 356 -21.47 13.82 25.64
CA ARG A 356 -21.91 12.59 26.31
C ARG A 356 -21.21 12.34 27.63
N ILE A 357 -19.93 12.71 27.74
CA ILE A 357 -19.12 12.50 28.94
C ILE A 357 -19.05 13.78 29.79
N GLY A 358 -19.26 14.95 29.18
CA GLY A 358 -19.25 16.24 29.88
C GLY A 358 -17.85 16.82 30.07
N ILE A 359 -16.89 16.45 29.22
CA ILE A 359 -15.54 17.03 29.23
C ILE A 359 -15.60 18.40 28.52
N PRO A 360 -15.32 19.53 29.20
CA PRO A 360 -15.46 20.88 28.62
C PRO A 360 -14.30 21.21 27.65
N LEU A 361 -14.32 20.60 26.46
CA LEU A 361 -13.28 20.73 25.43
C LEU A 361 -13.40 22.02 24.60
N SER A 362 -14.54 22.73 24.64
CA SER A 362 -14.78 23.95 23.86
C SER A 362 -13.80 25.10 24.09
N LYS A 363 -13.02 25.10 25.18
CA LYS A 363 -11.99 26.11 25.49
C LYS A 363 -10.57 25.53 25.56
N LEU A 364 -10.38 24.32 25.07
CA LEU A 364 -9.11 23.61 25.16
C LEU A 364 -8.58 23.33 23.75
N ASP A 365 -7.30 23.64 23.55
CA ASP A 365 -6.56 23.12 22.42
C ASP A 365 -6.41 21.61 22.58
N ALA A 366 -6.56 20.86 21.50
CA ALA A 366 -6.43 19.41 21.49
C ALA A 366 -5.54 18.97 20.33
N TYR A 367 -4.44 18.32 20.68
CA TYR A 367 -3.50 17.72 19.75
C TYR A 367 -3.57 16.21 19.90
N VAL A 368 -3.55 15.46 18.80
CA VAL A 368 -3.40 14.00 18.82
C VAL A 368 -2.40 13.54 17.77
N ALA A 369 -1.55 12.60 18.13
CA ALA A 369 -0.56 12.00 17.26
C ALA A 369 -0.53 10.48 17.42
N ALA A 370 -0.33 9.76 16.32
CA ALA A 370 0.11 8.37 16.34
C ALA A 370 1.64 8.32 16.39
N ALA A 371 2.19 7.52 17.30
CA ALA A 371 3.62 7.35 17.46
C ALA A 371 4.26 6.70 16.21
N GLY A 372 5.52 7.03 15.96
CA GLY A 372 6.29 6.49 14.84
C GLY A 372 5.81 6.94 13.45
N GLY A 373 4.97 7.97 13.34
CA GLY A 373 4.57 8.55 12.05
C GLY A 373 3.64 7.68 11.21
N LEU A 374 3.07 6.61 11.80
CA LEU A 374 2.10 5.76 11.12
C LEU A 374 0.76 6.50 10.95
N SER A 375 0.23 6.50 9.75
CA SER A 375 -1.13 6.99 9.49
C SER A 375 -2.14 5.87 9.73
N VAL A 376 -2.95 6.01 10.78
CA VAL A 376 -3.95 5.00 11.17
C VAL A 376 -5.34 5.50 10.83
N ALA A 377 -5.91 4.99 9.76
CA ALA A 377 -7.20 5.45 9.21
C ALA A 377 -8.29 4.38 9.31
N GLU A 378 -8.72 4.04 10.52
CA GLU A 378 -9.79 3.05 10.72
C GLU A 378 -10.63 3.29 12.00
N PRO A 379 -11.83 2.67 12.10
CA PRO A 379 -12.72 2.88 13.26
C PRO A 379 -12.21 2.33 14.60
N ALA A 380 -11.36 1.31 14.60
CA ALA A 380 -10.89 0.68 15.84
C ALA A 380 -10.04 1.58 16.74
N VAL A 381 -9.54 2.68 16.18
CA VAL A 381 -8.67 3.66 16.84
C VAL A 381 -9.47 4.61 17.73
N ASP A 382 -10.78 4.76 17.49
CA ASP A 382 -11.61 5.79 18.12
C ASP A 382 -11.58 5.71 19.65
N LEU A 383 -11.71 4.50 20.20
CA LEU A 383 -11.72 4.28 21.64
C LEU A 383 -10.40 4.70 22.29
N GLY A 384 -9.27 4.38 21.65
CA GLY A 384 -7.96 4.79 22.14
C GLY A 384 -7.76 6.30 22.10
N VAL A 385 -8.19 6.97 21.02
CA VAL A 385 -8.16 8.44 20.93
C VAL A 385 -9.02 9.06 22.02
N ALA A 386 -10.23 8.54 22.24
CA ALA A 386 -11.13 9.04 23.27
C ALA A 386 -10.51 8.94 24.66
N ILE A 387 -9.85 7.80 24.96
CA ILE A 387 -9.18 7.58 26.23
C ILE A 387 -7.92 8.44 26.36
N ALA A 388 -7.09 8.56 25.32
CA ALA A 388 -5.92 9.44 25.32
C ALA A 388 -6.30 10.88 25.63
N VAL A 389 -7.33 11.42 24.96
CA VAL A 389 -7.83 12.79 25.23
C VAL A 389 -8.35 12.92 26.66
N ALA A 390 -9.12 11.94 27.15
CA ALA A 390 -9.63 11.97 28.52
C ALA A 390 -8.51 11.87 29.57
N ALA A 391 -7.50 11.05 29.31
CA ALA A 391 -6.30 10.88 30.13
C ALA A 391 -5.50 12.19 30.21
N SER A 392 -5.28 12.84 29.06
CA SER A 392 -4.60 14.13 28.96
C SER A 392 -5.35 15.23 29.70
N PHE A 393 -6.66 15.35 29.46
CA PHE A 393 -7.51 16.34 30.14
C PHE A 393 -7.53 16.18 31.66
N ARG A 394 -7.48 14.93 32.15
CA ARG A 394 -7.50 14.63 33.60
C ARG A 394 -6.12 14.62 34.23
N ASP A 395 -5.06 14.78 33.43
CA ASP A 395 -3.68 14.59 33.84
C ASP A 395 -3.45 13.24 34.54
N ARG A 396 -3.91 12.17 33.88
CA ARG A 396 -3.82 10.80 34.38
C ARG A 396 -3.17 9.89 33.36
N THR A 397 -2.49 8.87 33.87
CA THR A 397 -1.87 7.84 33.04
C THR A 397 -2.79 6.65 32.85
N VAL A 398 -2.64 6.00 31.71
CA VAL A 398 -3.20 4.70 31.40
C VAL A 398 -2.11 3.66 31.65
N ASP A 399 -2.49 2.48 32.13
CA ASP A 399 -1.56 1.35 32.22
C ASP A 399 -0.99 0.99 30.81
N PRO A 400 0.33 1.10 30.58
CA PRO A 400 0.97 0.81 29.29
C PRO A 400 0.78 -0.64 28.80
N ARG A 401 0.33 -1.56 29.67
CA ARG A 401 0.02 -2.95 29.34
C ARG A 401 -1.46 -3.18 28.99
N THR A 402 -2.21 -2.09 28.77
CA THR A 402 -3.61 -2.11 28.35
C THR A 402 -3.76 -1.67 26.90
N VAL A 403 -4.37 -2.51 26.06
CA VAL A 403 -4.78 -2.12 24.70
C VAL A 403 -6.27 -1.74 24.64
N MET A 404 -6.61 -0.84 23.73
CA MET A 404 -7.98 -0.37 23.53
C MET A 404 -8.37 -0.56 22.08
N ILE A 405 -9.53 -1.19 21.87
CA ILE A 405 -10.03 -1.50 20.53
C ILE A 405 -11.53 -1.19 20.51
N GLY A 406 -11.98 -0.33 19.60
CA GLY A 406 -13.40 -0.10 19.43
C GLY A 406 -13.73 1.17 18.67
N GLU A 407 -14.85 1.16 17.96
CA GLU A 407 -15.41 2.32 17.28
C GLU A 407 -16.28 3.13 18.25
N VAL A 408 -16.20 4.46 18.19
CA VAL A 408 -17.01 5.36 19.02
C VAL A 408 -18.18 5.91 18.21
N GLY A 409 -19.39 5.52 18.57
CA GLY A 409 -20.60 6.08 17.98
C GLY A 409 -20.93 7.47 18.54
N LEU A 410 -21.65 8.28 17.76
CA LEU A 410 -22.09 9.64 18.16
C LEU A 410 -23.02 9.67 19.40
N GLY A 411 -23.60 8.52 19.76
CA GLY A 411 -24.38 8.34 20.99
C GLY A 411 -23.53 8.06 22.24
N GLY A 412 -22.21 7.91 22.10
CA GLY A 412 -21.30 7.52 23.17
C GLY A 412 -21.21 6.01 23.40
N GLN A 413 -21.79 5.19 22.52
CA GLN A 413 -21.66 3.74 22.53
C GLN A 413 -20.34 3.28 21.91
N VAL A 414 -19.79 2.18 22.41
CA VAL A 414 -18.60 1.52 21.85
C VAL A 414 -19.07 0.36 20.97
N ARG A 415 -18.67 0.36 19.70
CA ARG A 415 -19.15 -0.57 18.68
C ARG A 415 -18.08 -1.61 18.30
N PRO A 416 -18.48 -2.86 17.98
CA PRO A 416 -17.58 -3.89 17.46
C PRO A 416 -16.84 -3.46 16.20
N VAL A 417 -15.63 -3.98 16.03
CA VAL A 417 -14.77 -3.72 14.86
C VAL A 417 -14.35 -5.02 14.19
N SER A 418 -13.89 -4.91 12.95
CA SER A 418 -13.41 -6.06 12.19
C SER A 418 -12.13 -6.65 12.80
N GLN A 419 -11.92 -7.95 12.54
CA GLN A 419 -10.68 -8.67 12.85
C GLN A 419 -10.25 -8.62 14.32
N LEU A 420 -11.19 -8.56 15.27
CA LEU A 420 -10.86 -8.46 16.70
C LEU A 420 -9.94 -9.60 17.19
N ASP A 421 -10.16 -10.84 16.71
CA ASP A 421 -9.34 -11.99 17.06
C ASP A 421 -7.86 -11.81 16.65
N LEU A 422 -7.59 -11.29 15.44
CA LEU A 422 -6.22 -10.99 14.99
C LEU A 422 -5.57 -9.91 15.87
N ARG A 423 -6.34 -8.88 16.23
CA ARG A 423 -5.86 -7.78 17.10
C ARG A 423 -5.50 -8.28 18.50
N LEU A 424 -6.36 -9.10 19.10
CA LEU A 424 -6.15 -9.66 20.43
C LEU A 424 -4.99 -10.64 20.46
N LYS A 425 -4.82 -11.47 19.42
CA LYS A 425 -3.66 -12.35 19.28
C LYS A 425 -2.34 -11.60 19.21
N GLU A 426 -2.29 -10.50 18.45
CA GLU A 426 -1.08 -9.68 18.35
C GLU A 426 -0.77 -8.97 19.67
N ALA A 427 -1.78 -8.42 20.35
CA ALA A 427 -1.60 -7.86 21.68
C ALA A 427 -1.09 -8.90 22.69
N ALA A 428 -1.65 -10.11 22.69
CA ALA A 428 -1.18 -11.20 23.56
C ALA A 428 0.27 -11.59 23.26
N LYS A 429 0.61 -11.75 21.98
CA LYS A 429 1.96 -12.08 21.51
C LYS A 429 2.99 -11.05 21.98
N LEU A 430 2.62 -9.77 22.01
CA LEU A 430 3.48 -8.66 22.47
C LEU A 430 3.45 -8.45 23.99
N GLY A 431 2.80 -9.34 24.73
CA GLY A 431 2.83 -9.40 26.19
C GLY A 431 1.92 -8.40 26.91
N PHE A 432 0.94 -7.80 26.21
CA PHE A 432 -0.10 -7.01 26.87
C PHE A 432 -0.86 -7.88 27.88
N LYS A 433 -1.40 -7.25 28.92
CA LYS A 433 -2.06 -7.97 30.03
C LYS A 433 -3.56 -7.75 30.06
N ARG A 434 -4.01 -6.64 29.46
CA ARG A 434 -5.40 -6.21 29.52
C ARG A 434 -5.85 -5.64 28.18
N ALA A 435 -7.09 -5.92 27.78
CA ALA A 435 -7.70 -5.35 26.58
C ALA A 435 -9.09 -4.80 26.90
N ILE A 436 -9.33 -3.54 26.53
CA ILE A 436 -10.66 -2.91 26.61
C ILE A 436 -11.29 -2.99 25.23
N ILE A 437 -12.41 -3.72 25.14
CA ILE A 437 -13.08 -4.04 23.87
C ILE A 437 -14.59 -3.79 23.96
N PRO A 438 -15.29 -3.68 22.82
CA PRO A 438 -16.74 -3.54 22.80
C PRO A 438 -17.41 -4.80 23.37
N THR A 439 -18.61 -4.66 23.93
CA THR A 439 -19.38 -5.81 24.43
C THR A 439 -19.74 -6.74 23.28
N MET A 440 -19.18 -7.94 23.28
CA MET A 440 -19.42 -8.97 22.28
C MET A 440 -18.99 -10.35 22.77
N GLN A 441 -19.39 -11.40 22.06
CA GLN A 441 -18.97 -12.76 22.38
C GLN A 441 -17.48 -12.94 22.04
N VAL A 442 -16.71 -13.36 23.03
CA VAL A 442 -15.28 -13.70 22.88
C VAL A 442 -15.16 -15.21 22.91
N MET A 443 -14.64 -15.79 21.82
CA MET A 443 -14.65 -17.25 21.62
C MET A 443 -13.38 -17.96 22.09
N GLN A 444 -12.30 -17.22 22.36
CA GLN A 444 -10.97 -17.77 22.70
C GLN A 444 -10.42 -17.08 23.95
N ASP A 445 -9.66 -17.85 24.74
CA ASP A 445 -8.81 -17.28 25.78
C ASP A 445 -7.48 -16.85 25.16
N TYR A 446 -7.11 -15.58 25.38
CA TYR A 446 -5.88 -14.98 24.86
C TYR A 446 -4.80 -14.84 25.94
N GLY A 447 -5.03 -15.34 27.16
CA GLY A 447 -4.10 -15.17 28.28
C GLY A 447 -3.98 -13.72 28.77
N MET A 448 -5.02 -12.92 28.52
CA MET A 448 -5.13 -11.51 28.90
C MET A 448 -6.50 -11.25 29.54
N GLU A 449 -6.56 -10.27 30.43
CA GLU A 449 -7.82 -9.78 30.99
C GLU A 449 -8.60 -9.02 29.90
N ILE A 450 -9.82 -9.48 29.59
CA ILE A 450 -10.70 -8.84 28.61
C ILE A 450 -11.79 -8.04 29.34
N ILE A 451 -11.73 -6.71 29.23
CA ILE A 451 -12.74 -5.80 29.77
C ILE A 451 -13.70 -5.40 28.65
N GLN A 452 -14.94 -5.85 28.76
CA GLN A 452 -15.99 -5.52 27.82
C GLN A 452 -16.73 -4.24 28.24
N VAL A 453 -16.88 -3.31 27.32
CA VAL A 453 -17.54 -2.02 27.55
C VAL A 453 -18.63 -1.77 26.52
N SER A 454 -19.69 -1.08 26.94
CA SER A 454 -20.81 -0.72 26.06
C SER A 454 -20.82 0.77 25.73
N LYS A 455 -20.26 1.61 26.62
CA LYS A 455 -20.19 3.06 26.49
C LYS A 455 -18.77 3.55 26.71
N VAL A 456 -18.45 4.69 26.10
CA VAL A 456 -17.15 5.37 26.25
C VAL A 456 -16.86 5.71 27.71
N LEU A 457 -17.90 6.04 28.49
CA LEU A 457 -17.76 6.30 29.93
C LEU A 457 -17.19 5.08 30.67
N ASP A 458 -17.71 3.89 30.39
CA ASP A 458 -17.25 2.64 31.03
C ASP A 458 -15.79 2.37 30.69
N ALA A 459 -15.41 2.64 29.43
CA ALA A 459 -14.04 2.51 28.94
C ALA A 459 -13.08 3.46 29.67
N ILE A 460 -13.46 4.73 29.84
CA ILE A 460 -12.66 5.72 30.58
C ILE A 460 -12.49 5.29 32.04
N VAL A 461 -13.55 4.79 32.67
CA VAL A 461 -13.50 4.31 34.07
C VAL A 461 -12.58 3.11 34.21
N ALA A 462 -12.63 2.16 33.27
CA ALA A 462 -11.75 0.98 33.26
C ALA A 462 -10.28 1.32 32.97
N ALA A 463 -10.05 2.28 32.07
CA ALA A 463 -8.70 2.69 31.66
C ALA A 463 -7.99 3.58 32.69
N LEU A 464 -8.73 4.45 33.38
CA LEU A 464 -8.21 5.41 34.36
C LEU A 464 -8.62 5.00 35.78
N PRO A 465 -7.99 3.97 36.38
CA PRO A 465 -8.39 3.43 37.69
C PRO A 465 -8.34 4.52 38.75
N ARG A 466 -9.38 4.71 39.59
CA ARG A 466 -9.40 5.73 40.66
C ARG A 466 -8.19 5.56 41.58
N THR A 467 -7.17 6.43 41.49
CA THR A 467 -6.09 6.44 42.46
C THR A 467 -6.70 6.91 43.79
N LYS A 468 -6.65 6.05 44.82
CA LYS A 468 -6.74 6.54 46.19
C LYS A 468 -5.53 7.47 46.36
N PHE A 469 -5.76 8.73 46.69
CA PHE A 469 -4.71 9.58 47.20
C PHE A 469 -4.22 8.93 48.51
N GLU A 470 -3.06 8.29 48.49
CA GLU A 470 -2.29 8.15 49.72
C GLU A 470 -1.80 9.55 50.07
N VAL A 471 -2.55 10.19 50.96
CA VAL A 471 -2.10 11.41 51.62
C VAL A 471 -0.84 10.99 52.37
N ALA A 472 0.32 11.43 51.90
CA ALA A 472 1.54 11.37 52.68
C ALA A 472 1.27 12.09 54.00
N THR A 473 1.11 11.32 55.07
CA THR A 473 1.09 11.87 56.42
C THR A 473 2.43 12.57 56.62
N PRO A 474 2.44 13.87 56.96
CA PRO A 474 3.69 14.54 57.29
C PRO A 474 4.28 13.81 58.51
N THR A 475 5.49 13.29 58.35
CA THR A 475 6.31 12.81 59.46
C THR A 475 6.50 13.97 60.44
N GLU A 476 6.10 13.75 61.69
CA GLU A 476 6.28 14.66 62.83
C GLU A 476 7.74 15.03 63.08
#